data_AF-A0A392N8V9-F1
#
_entry.id   AF-A0A392N8V9-F1
#
_cell.length_a   1.000
_cell.length_b   1.000
_cell.length_c   1.000
_cell.angle_alpha   90.00
_cell.angle_beta   90.00
_cell.angle_gamma   90.00
#
_symmetry.space_group_name_H-M   'P 1'
#
loop_
_entity.id
_entity.type
_entity.pdbx_description
1 polymer ?
#
loop_
_entity_poly.entity_id
_entity_poly.type
_entity_poly.pdbx_seq_one_letter_code
_entity_poly.pdbx_strand_id
1 'polypeptide(L)'
;NTKSDLSLWHLGTLPPGLIAFRGNVHNIDPFWHMLGLGCQENTSLADAKSAGVVHFNGMAKPWLDIAYPQLKPLWTKHVDFSDDFIKSCHIMAS
;
A
#
# COMPACT_ATOMS: atom_id res chain seq x y z
N ASN A 1 -12.67 -23.49 11.52
CA ASN A 1 -13.29 -22.90 10.32
C ASN A 1 -12.19 -22.71 9.27
N THR A 2 -11.81 -23.80 8.61
CA THR A 2 -10.64 -23.93 7.69
C THR A 2 -11.06 -23.99 6.22
N LYS A 3 -12.28 -23.55 5.90
CA LYS A 3 -12.90 -23.63 4.57
C LYS A 3 -12.97 -22.28 3.84
N SER A 4 -12.32 -21.26 4.35
CA SER A 4 -12.14 -20.01 3.61
C SER A 4 -10.83 -20.11 2.83
N ASP A 5 -10.89 -19.91 1.51
CA ASP A 5 -9.74 -19.68 0.60
C ASP A 5 -8.92 -18.42 0.95
N LEU A 6 -8.88 -18.03 2.23
CA LEU A 6 -7.80 -17.20 2.72
C LEU A 6 -6.54 -18.07 2.70
N SER A 7 -5.73 -17.91 1.65
CA SER A 7 -4.30 -18.13 1.79
C SER A 7 -3.87 -17.32 3.00
N LEU A 8 -3.63 -18.03 4.11
CA LEU A 8 -3.36 -17.41 5.39
C LEU A 8 -2.00 -16.72 5.26
N TRP A 9 -2.01 -15.43 4.93
CA TRP A 9 -0.82 -14.58 5.00
C TRP A 9 -0.20 -14.80 6.38
N HIS A 10 1.14 -14.98 6.43
CA HIS A 10 1.86 -15.42 7.62
C HIS A 10 1.33 -14.80 8.92
N LEU A 11 1.12 -15.66 9.94
CA LEU A 11 0.62 -15.30 11.27
C LEU A 11 1.38 -14.08 11.82
N GLY A 12 0.67 -13.00 12.12
CA GLY A 12 1.23 -11.80 12.78
C GLY A 12 0.78 -10.47 12.17
N THR A 13 0.37 -10.45 10.91
CA THR A 13 -0.24 -9.28 10.27
C THR A 13 -1.57 -9.69 9.68
N LEU A 14 -2.65 -9.50 10.44
CA LEU A 14 -3.95 -9.29 9.81
C LEU A 14 -3.77 -8.07 8.91
N PRO A 15 -3.81 -8.21 7.57
CA PRO A 15 -3.81 -7.03 6.75
C PRO A 15 -5.06 -6.23 7.13
N PRO A 16 -5.01 -4.89 7.08
CA PRO A 16 -6.20 -4.05 7.21
C PRO A 16 -7.22 -4.24 6.07
N GLY A 17 -7.48 -5.48 5.65
CA GLY A 17 -8.34 -5.90 4.55
C GLY A 17 -9.41 -6.90 4.97
N LEU A 18 -9.70 -7.04 6.27
CA LEU A 18 -10.83 -7.86 6.77
C LEU A 18 -11.85 -7.00 7.52
N ILE A 19 -13.13 -7.32 7.33
CA ILE A 19 -14.22 -6.88 8.19
C ILE A 19 -14.56 -8.03 9.12
N ALA A 20 -14.44 -7.82 10.43
CA ALA A 20 -14.64 -8.86 11.44
C ALA A 20 -15.74 -8.46 12.44
N PHE A 21 -16.78 -9.28 12.52
CA PHE A 21 -17.80 -9.30 13.55
C PHE A 21 -17.82 -10.69 14.22
N ARG A 22 -18.49 -10.82 15.37
CA ARG A 22 -18.59 -12.11 16.06
C ARG A 22 -19.16 -13.18 15.12
N GLY A 23 -18.36 -14.18 14.79
CA GLY A 23 -18.73 -15.28 13.90
C GLY A 23 -18.76 -14.94 12.40
N ASN A 24 -18.44 -13.71 11.99
CA ASN A 24 -18.49 -13.28 10.60
C ASN A 24 -17.20 -12.52 10.24
N VAL A 25 -16.38 -13.11 9.37
CA VAL A 25 -15.15 -12.48 8.88
C VAL A 25 -15.17 -12.52 7.37
N HIS A 26 -15.07 -11.35 6.74
CA HIS A 26 -15.13 -11.20 5.29
C HIS A 26 -13.92 -10.43 4.79
N ASN A 27 -13.44 -10.81 3.61
CA ASN A 27 -12.42 -10.05 2.90
C ASN A 27 -13.03 -8.74 2.38
N ILE A 28 -12.27 -7.66 2.49
CA ILE A 28 -12.56 -6.39 1.81
C ILE A 28 -12.14 -6.55 0.35
N ASP A 29 -13.00 -6.09 -0.57
CA ASP A 29 -12.65 -6.04 -1.99
C ASP A 29 -11.35 -5.22 -2.18
N PRO A 30 -10.32 -5.75 -2.88
CA PRO A 30 -9.05 -5.06 -3.10
C PRO A 30 -9.19 -3.67 -3.73
N PHE A 31 -10.31 -3.39 -4.42
CA PHE A 31 -10.65 -2.06 -4.88
C PHE A 31 -10.70 -1.04 -3.73
N TRP A 32 -11.31 -1.39 -2.60
CA TRP A 32 -11.40 -0.48 -1.46
C TRP A 32 -10.07 -0.30 -0.76
N HIS A 33 -9.21 -1.32 -0.78
CA HIS A 33 -7.93 -1.29 -0.11
C HIS A 33 -6.89 -2.18 -0.79
N MET A 34 -5.98 -1.56 -1.52
CA MET A 34 -4.85 -2.23 -2.15
C MET A 34 -3.66 -2.29 -1.20
N LEU A 35 -3.23 -3.50 -0.89
CA LEU A 35 -2.14 -3.82 0.05
C LEU A 35 -0.90 -4.30 -0.73
N GLY A 36 0.26 -4.35 -0.08
CA GLY A 36 1.47 -4.98 -0.64
C GLY A 36 2.39 -4.04 -1.42
N LEU A 37 2.07 -2.74 -1.50
CA LEU A 37 2.87 -1.79 -2.26
C LEU A 37 4.26 -1.62 -1.61
N GLY A 38 5.29 -1.71 -2.44
CA GLY A 38 6.69 -1.71 -2.00
C GLY A 38 7.23 -3.08 -1.55
N CYS A 39 6.43 -4.15 -1.60
CA CYS A 39 6.91 -5.54 -1.49
C CYS A 39 7.12 -6.18 -2.87
N GLN A 40 6.31 -5.79 -3.86
CA GLN A 40 6.23 -6.44 -5.16
C GLN A 40 6.49 -5.45 -6.29
N GLU A 41 7.39 -5.79 -7.20
CA GLU A 41 7.72 -4.97 -8.38
C GLU A 41 6.55 -4.86 -9.37
N ASN A 42 5.81 -5.97 -9.57
CA ASN A 42 4.77 -6.10 -10.59
C ASN A 42 3.41 -5.54 -10.16
N THR A 43 3.40 -4.46 -9.38
CA THR A 43 2.15 -3.78 -9.02
C THR A 43 1.61 -3.01 -10.22
N SER A 44 0.38 -3.33 -10.63
CA SER A 44 -0.34 -2.60 -11.68
C SER A 44 -0.61 -1.15 -11.23
N LEU A 45 0.03 -0.18 -11.89
CA LEU A 45 -0.18 1.23 -11.59
C LEU A 45 -1.62 1.67 -11.88
N ALA A 46 -2.30 1.04 -12.85
CA ALA A 46 -3.70 1.33 -13.16
C ALA A 46 -4.61 0.95 -11.98
N ASP A 47 -4.40 -0.24 -11.40
CA ASP A 47 -5.17 -0.72 -10.26
C ASP A 47 -4.87 0.10 -9.00
N ALA A 48 -3.61 0.47 -8.79
CA ALA A 48 -3.24 1.34 -7.67
C ALA A 48 -3.84 2.76 -7.78
N LYS A 49 -4.07 3.26 -9.00
CA LYS A 49 -4.74 4.55 -9.23
C LYS A 49 -6.26 4.48 -9.05
N SER A 50 -6.87 3.33 -9.33
CA SER A 50 -8.32 3.14 -9.18
C SER A 50 -8.74 2.76 -7.76
N ALA A 51 -7.81 2.24 -6.95
CA ALA A 51 -8.08 1.85 -5.58
C ALA A 51 -8.52 3.04 -4.70
N GLY A 52 -9.45 2.79 -3.78
CA GLY A 52 -9.90 3.76 -2.79
C GLY A 52 -8.81 4.14 -1.79
N VAL A 53 -8.04 3.15 -1.33
CA VAL A 53 -6.88 3.32 -0.44
C VAL A 53 -5.73 2.46 -0.93
N VAL A 54 -4.53 3.04 -1.00
CA VAL A 54 -3.28 2.31 -1.27
C VAL A 54 -2.41 2.26 -0.02
N HIS A 55 -1.87 1.08 0.30
CA HIS A 55 -1.06 0.87 1.49
C HIS A 55 0.35 0.40 1.14
N PHE A 56 1.31 1.30 1.34
CA PHE A 56 2.75 1.02 1.24
C PHE A 56 3.28 0.30 2.49
N ASN A 57 2.97 -0.97 2.62
CA ASN A 57 3.43 -1.82 3.72
C ASN A 57 4.78 -2.51 3.47
N GLY A 58 5.31 -2.45 2.24
CA GLY A 58 6.61 -3.02 1.91
C GLY A 58 7.81 -2.13 2.22
N MET A 59 9.01 -2.66 1.95
CA MET A 59 10.27 -1.97 2.21
C MET A 59 10.52 -0.84 1.22
N ALA A 60 10.13 -1.00 -0.05
CA ALA A 60 10.30 0.00 -1.10
C ALA A 60 9.22 1.10 -1.02
N LYS A 61 9.16 1.82 0.11
CA LYS A 61 8.23 2.93 0.34
C LYS A 61 8.56 4.12 -0.55
N PRO A 62 7.57 4.91 -1.02
CA PRO A 62 7.76 5.88 -2.10
C PRO A 62 8.64 7.09 -1.73
N TRP A 63 8.89 7.31 -0.45
CA TRP A 63 9.80 8.34 0.07
C TRP A 63 11.24 7.85 0.29
N LEU A 64 11.59 6.63 -0.14
CA LEU A 64 12.93 6.06 -0.03
C LEU A 64 13.57 5.92 -1.42
N ASP A 65 14.90 5.88 -1.47
CA ASP A 65 15.65 5.71 -2.73
C ASP A 65 15.36 4.36 -3.42
N ILE A 66 15.08 3.33 -2.62
CA ILE A 66 14.74 1.98 -3.10
C ILE A 66 13.31 1.85 -3.63
N ALA A 67 12.54 2.94 -3.66
CA ALA A 67 11.16 2.93 -4.14
C ALA A 67 11.05 2.54 -5.62
N TYR A 68 10.01 1.77 -5.94
CA TYR A 68 9.65 1.50 -7.32
C TYR A 68 9.23 2.80 -8.04
N PRO A 69 9.94 3.24 -9.09
CA PRO A 69 9.74 4.54 -9.72
C PRO A 69 8.30 4.78 -10.17
N GLN A 70 7.62 3.75 -10.68
CA GLN A 70 6.24 3.84 -11.15
C GLN A 70 5.24 4.11 -10.02
N LEU A 71 5.56 3.78 -8.77
CA LEU A 71 4.68 3.99 -7.62
C LEU A 71 4.94 5.31 -6.88
N LYS A 72 6.12 5.93 -7.05
CA LYS A 72 6.45 7.22 -6.42
C LYS A 72 5.38 8.30 -6.62
N PRO A 73 4.84 8.51 -7.85
CA PRO A 73 3.85 9.56 -8.10
C PRO A 73 2.54 9.41 -7.32
N LEU A 74 2.22 8.21 -6.83
CA LEU A 74 1.01 7.99 -6.03
C LEU A 74 1.07 8.76 -4.71
N TRP A 75 2.27 8.92 -4.14
CA TRP A 75 2.49 9.61 -2.88
C TRP A 75 3.07 11.02 -3.08
N THR A 76 4.04 11.21 -3.98
CA THR A 76 4.73 12.50 -4.16
C THR A 76 3.80 13.63 -4.60
N LYS A 77 2.68 13.32 -5.27
CA LYS A 77 1.63 14.31 -5.62
C LYS A 77 1.00 15.01 -4.40
N HIS A 78 1.16 14.46 -3.20
CA HIS A 78 0.64 15.01 -1.95
C HIS A 78 1.72 15.68 -1.09
N VAL A 79 2.97 15.70 -1.56
CA VAL A 79 4.10 16.26 -0.83
C VAL A 79 4.24 17.72 -1.19
N ASP A 80 4.31 18.58 -0.18
CA ASP A 80 4.65 19.97 -0.36
C ASP A 80 6.17 20.13 -0.45
N PHE A 81 6.70 20.17 -1.67
CA PHE A 81 8.12 20.40 -1.91
C PHE A 81 8.55 21.86 -1.67
N SER A 82 7.62 22.77 -1.37
CA SER A 82 7.95 24.14 -0.96
C SER A 82 8.35 24.24 0.52
N ASP A 83 7.97 23.25 1.34
CA ASP A 83 8.32 23.15 2.75
C ASP A 83 9.83 22.91 2.95
N ASP A 84 10.47 23.72 3.81
CA ASP A 84 11.92 23.69 4.01
C ASP A 84 12.40 22.44 4.74
N PHE A 85 11.57 21.87 5.63
CA PHE A 85 11.88 20.59 6.26
C PHE A 85 11.85 19.46 5.22
N ILE A 86 10.84 19.43 4.36
CA ILE A 86 10.73 18.43 3.29
C ILE A 86 11.90 18.50 2.31
N LYS A 87 12.36 19.71 1.94
CA LYS A 87 13.56 19.87 1.10
C LYS A 87 14.81 19.22 1.71
N SER A 88 14.91 19.20 3.04
CA SER A 88 16.04 18.56 3.74
C SER A 88 15.99 17.02 3.74
N CYS A 89 14.83 16.43 3.44
CA CYS A 89 14.61 14.98 3.51
C CYS A 89 15.07 14.20 2.26
N HIS A 90 15.68 14.86 1.25
CA HIS A 90 16.15 14.22 0.01
C HIS A 90 15.08 13.39 -0.74
N ILE A 91 13.82 13.79 -0.62
CA ILE A 91 12.70 13.11 -1.28
C ILE A 91 12.66 13.53 -2.76
N MET A 92 12.68 12.56 -3.68
CA MET A 92 12.59 12.82 -5.11
C MET A 92 11.15 13.15 -5.54
N ALA A 93 10.96 14.24 -6.28
CA ALA A 93 9.64 14.69 -6.73
C ALA A 93 9.00 13.78 -7.81
N SER A 94 9.83 13.06 -8.57
CA SER A 94 9.42 12.08 -9.58
C SER A 94 10.61 11.22 -9.98
#